data_AF-A0A1G0MMS2-F1
#
_entry.id   AF-A0A1G0MMS2-F1
#
_cell.length_a   1.000
_cell.length_b   1.000
_cell.length_c   1.000
_cell.angle_alpha   90.00
_cell.angle_beta   90.00
_cell.angle_gamma   90.00
#
_symmetry.space_group_name_H-M   'P 1'
#
loop_
_entity.id
_entity.type
_entity.pdbx_description
1 polymer ?
#
loop_
_entity_poly.entity_id
_entity_poly.type
_entity_poly.pdbx_seq_one_letter_code
_entity_poly.pdbx_strand_id
1 'polypeptide(L)'
;MSQLRGGLAGLVIAVIFAAAMSTLAAELSSLATATVVDFYKRFVNTTGSGPHDLLVSRVFTAVWGLFAALVALEAGRLGSAIEVVNRFGSYFYGSILGVFALAILTPRATARGAFYGLIAGMATVFLVSQYTSIAFLWYNVVGALTVFVVGLVITAASGGTGEAGRRPGGVGEPAP
;
A
#
# COMPACT_ATOMS: atom_id res chain seq x y z
N MET A 1 1.69 1.11 -35.63
CA MET A 1 3.15 1.38 -35.67
C MET A 1 3.69 1.63 -37.09
N SER A 2 2.87 1.49 -38.15
CA SER A 2 3.27 1.72 -39.56
C SER A 2 3.29 3.20 -40.01
N GLN A 3 3.18 4.17 -39.10
CA GLN A 3 3.06 5.61 -39.41
C GLN A 3 4.24 6.46 -38.89
N LEU A 4 5.18 5.87 -38.14
CA LEU A 4 6.35 6.59 -37.60
C LEU A 4 7.55 6.42 -38.55
N ARG A 5 7.95 7.51 -39.24
CA ARG A 5 9.15 7.55 -40.10
C ARG A 5 10.43 7.37 -39.28
N GLY A 6 11.34 6.51 -39.74
CA GLY A 6 12.74 6.44 -39.28
C GLY A 6 12.94 6.18 -37.78
N GLY A 7 14.17 6.38 -37.28
CA GLY A 7 14.63 6.06 -35.91
C GLY A 7 13.80 6.61 -34.73
N LEU A 8 12.76 7.42 -34.99
CA LEU A 8 11.75 7.86 -34.03
C LEU A 8 10.99 6.68 -33.39
N ALA A 9 10.73 5.61 -34.13
CA ALA A 9 10.12 4.41 -33.56
C ALA A 9 11.01 3.78 -32.47
N GLY A 10 12.32 3.73 -32.71
CA GLY A 10 13.30 3.28 -31.72
C GLY A 10 13.37 4.20 -30.50
N LEU A 11 13.32 5.51 -30.73
CA LEU A 11 13.29 6.50 -29.63
C LEU A 11 12.04 6.34 -28.74
N VAL A 12 10.86 6.16 -29.34
CA VAL A 12 9.61 5.96 -28.59
C VAL A 12 9.69 4.69 -27.73
N ILE A 13 10.19 3.60 -28.30
CA ILE A 13 10.38 2.35 -27.54
C ILE A 13 11.37 2.56 -26.38
N ALA A 14 12.50 3.25 -26.63
CA ALA A 14 13.48 3.56 -25.58
C ALA A 14 12.87 4.41 -24.44
N VAL A 15 12.05 5.41 -24.76
CA VAL A 15 11.37 6.25 -23.76
C VAL A 15 10.36 5.43 -22.94
N ILE A 16 9.60 4.54 -23.58
CA ILE A 16 8.65 3.66 -22.88
C ILE A 16 9.40 2.72 -21.91
N PHE A 17 10.49 2.12 -22.35
CA PHE A 17 11.32 1.28 -21.47
C PHE A 17 11.94 2.07 -20.33
N ALA A 18 12.46 3.28 -20.60
CA ALA A 18 13.02 4.15 -19.57
C ALA A 18 11.96 4.51 -18.51
N ALA A 19 10.76 4.88 -18.93
CA ALA A 19 9.65 5.21 -18.03
C ALA A 19 9.20 3.98 -17.20
N ALA A 20 9.07 2.82 -17.84
CA ALA A 20 8.73 1.57 -17.16
C ALA A 20 9.80 1.17 -16.14
N MET A 21 11.08 1.20 -16.52
CA MET A 21 12.20 0.88 -15.62
C MET A 21 12.28 1.83 -14.43
N SER A 22 12.00 3.13 -14.62
CA SER A 22 11.96 4.09 -13.52
C SER A 22 10.86 3.77 -12.51
N THR A 23 9.67 3.38 -12.98
CA THR A 23 8.55 3.01 -12.10
C THR A 23 8.84 1.70 -11.37
N LEU A 24 9.31 0.68 -12.09
CA LEU A 24 9.68 -0.61 -11.50
C LEU A 24 10.80 -0.47 -10.46
N ALA A 25 11.80 0.38 -10.72
CA ALA A 25 12.87 0.64 -9.75
C ALA A 25 12.31 1.29 -8.47
N ALA A 26 11.41 2.26 -8.60
CA ALA A 26 10.75 2.90 -7.46
C ALA A 26 9.91 1.89 -6.66
N GLU A 27 9.08 1.07 -7.33
CA GLU A 27 8.25 0.06 -6.69
C GLU A 27 9.08 -1.01 -5.96
N LEU A 28 10.09 -1.59 -6.61
CA LEU A 28 10.94 -2.62 -6.00
C LEU A 28 11.78 -2.08 -4.84
N SER A 29 12.28 -0.84 -4.95
CA SER A 29 13.01 -0.19 -3.86
C SER A 29 12.11 0.12 -2.66
N SER A 30 10.86 0.53 -2.90
CA SER A 30 9.88 0.76 -1.85
C SER A 30 9.48 -0.55 -1.15
N LEU A 31 9.24 -1.61 -1.91
CA LEU A 31 8.93 -2.95 -1.36
C LEU A 31 10.11 -3.49 -0.53
N ALA A 32 11.33 -3.35 -1.04
CA ALA A 32 12.52 -3.75 -0.30
C ALA A 32 12.67 -2.94 1.00
N THR A 33 12.47 -1.62 0.94
CA THR A 33 12.57 -0.75 2.11
C THR A 33 11.49 -1.08 3.14
N ALA A 34 10.23 -1.25 2.74
CA ALA A 34 9.15 -1.67 3.62
C ALA A 34 9.46 -3.03 4.27
N THR A 35 9.95 -3.99 3.49
CA THR A 35 10.35 -5.31 4.02
C THR A 35 11.49 -5.19 5.04
N VAL A 36 12.50 -4.37 4.74
CA VAL A 36 13.65 -4.18 5.62
C VAL A 36 13.25 -3.46 6.91
N VAL A 37 12.53 -2.35 6.81
CA VAL A 37 12.19 -1.50 7.97
C VAL A 37 11.10 -2.13 8.82
N ASP A 38 10.01 -2.59 8.20
CA ASP A 38 8.83 -3.04 8.93
C ASP A 38 8.98 -4.47 9.47
N PHE A 39 9.75 -5.32 8.77
CA PHE A 39 9.93 -6.72 9.15
C PHE A 39 11.36 -7.03 9.63
N TYR A 40 12.37 -6.83 8.79
CA TYR A 40 13.73 -7.29 9.10
C TYR A 40 14.33 -6.58 10.33
N LYS A 41 14.30 -5.23 10.35
CA LYS A 41 14.83 -4.45 11.47
C LYS A 41 14.00 -4.59 12.73
N ARG A 42 12.68 -4.77 12.58
CA ARG A 42 11.76 -4.89 13.71
C ARG A 42 11.84 -6.25 14.42
N PHE A 43 12.04 -7.34 13.68
CA PHE A 43 11.96 -8.70 14.23
C PHE A 43 13.28 -9.47 14.23
N VAL A 44 14.25 -9.11 13.40
CA VAL A 44 15.50 -9.88 13.22
C VAL A 44 16.73 -9.10 13.69
N ASN A 45 16.88 -7.82 13.29
CA ASN A 45 18.10 -7.06 13.57
C ASN A 45 17.81 -5.60 13.96
N THR A 46 17.60 -5.37 15.26
CA THR A 46 17.31 -4.05 15.84
C THR A 46 18.52 -3.11 15.87
N THR A 47 19.75 -3.63 15.75
CA THR A 47 21.02 -2.87 15.91
C THR A 47 21.95 -2.98 14.68
N GLY A 48 21.40 -3.25 13.50
CA GLY A 48 22.16 -3.45 12.27
C GLY A 48 23.09 -2.29 11.91
N SER A 49 24.28 -2.62 11.40
CA SER A 49 25.24 -1.64 10.87
C SER A 49 24.84 -1.19 9.45
N GLY A 50 25.07 0.08 9.12
CA GLY A 50 24.67 0.67 7.83
C GLY A 50 25.06 -0.14 6.57
N PRO A 51 26.28 -0.70 6.47
CA PRO A 51 26.68 -1.54 5.33
C PRO A 51 25.87 -2.85 5.21
N HIS A 52 25.50 -3.45 6.35
CA HIS A 52 24.71 -4.69 6.38
C HIS A 52 23.28 -4.43 5.92
N ASP A 53 22.67 -3.33 6.36
CA ASP A 53 21.32 -2.93 5.93
C ASP A 53 21.22 -2.71 4.42
N LEU A 54 22.27 -2.12 3.81
CA LEU A 54 22.33 -1.95 2.36
C LEU A 54 22.40 -3.28 1.61
N LEU A 55 23.18 -4.24 2.13
CA LEU A 55 23.27 -5.57 1.54
C LEU A 55 21.92 -6.30 1.64
N VAL A 56 21.28 -6.26 2.81
CA VAL A 56 19.97 -6.86 3.03
C VAL A 56 18.91 -6.23 2.13
N SER A 57 18.91 -4.90 1.97
CA SER A 57 18.03 -4.20 1.05
C SER A 57 18.21 -4.66 -0.40
N ARG A 58 19.46 -4.81 -0.87
CA ARG A 58 19.73 -5.31 -2.24
C ARG A 58 19.23 -6.73 -2.44
N VAL A 59 19.38 -7.59 -1.44
CA VAL A 59 18.85 -8.97 -1.48
C VAL A 59 17.33 -8.94 -1.59
N PHE A 60 16.63 -8.15 -0.76
CA PHE A 60 15.18 -8.05 -0.85
C PHE A 60 14.72 -7.44 -2.18
N THR A 61 15.43 -6.45 -2.74
CA THR A 61 15.14 -5.93 -4.10
C THR A 61 15.23 -7.05 -5.15
N ALA A 62 16.26 -7.89 -5.10
CA ALA A 62 16.41 -9.01 -6.02
C ALA A 62 15.30 -10.06 -5.84
N VAL A 63 14.93 -10.38 -4.59
CA VAL A 63 13.83 -11.31 -4.28
C VAL A 63 12.50 -10.79 -4.81
N TRP A 64 12.15 -9.53 -4.54
CA TRP A 64 10.93 -8.92 -5.07
C TRP A 64 10.94 -8.80 -6.59
N GLY A 65 12.09 -8.51 -7.20
CA GLY A 65 12.24 -8.49 -8.66
C GLY A 65 12.00 -9.86 -9.29
N LEU A 66 12.55 -10.93 -8.70
CA LEU A 66 12.31 -12.30 -9.15
C LEU A 66 10.85 -12.70 -8.96
N PHE A 67 10.25 -12.37 -7.81
CA PHE A 67 8.84 -12.63 -7.54
C PHE A 67 7.94 -11.92 -8.55
N ALA A 68 8.19 -10.63 -8.83
CA ALA A 68 7.45 -9.86 -9.82
C ALA A 68 7.58 -10.46 -11.23
N ALA A 69 8.77 -10.94 -11.62
CA ALA A 69 8.98 -11.61 -12.90
C ALA A 69 8.17 -12.91 -13.01
N LEU A 70 8.12 -13.72 -11.94
CA LEU A 70 7.30 -14.94 -11.91
C LEU A 70 5.81 -14.64 -12.01
N VAL A 71 5.32 -13.66 -11.25
CA VAL A 71 3.91 -13.25 -11.30
C VAL A 71 3.55 -12.69 -12.67
N ALA A 72 4.45 -11.94 -13.32
CA ALA A 72 4.22 -11.38 -14.65
C ALA A 72 4.00 -12.46 -15.73
N LEU A 73 4.66 -13.62 -15.61
CA LEU A 73 4.46 -14.75 -16.53
C LEU A 73 3.04 -15.32 -16.46
N GLU A 74 2.46 -15.41 -15.25
CA GLU A 74 1.08 -15.88 -15.06
C GLU A 74 0.05 -14.79 -15.35
N ALA A 75 0.35 -13.53 -15.00
CA ALA A 75 -0.54 -12.40 -15.21
C ALA A 75 -0.89 -12.17 -16.69
N GLY A 76 0.02 -12.49 -17.61
CA GLY A 76 -0.22 -12.41 -19.05
C GLY A 76 -1.35 -13.32 -19.55
N ARG A 77 -1.80 -14.28 -18.74
CA ARG A 77 -2.87 -15.24 -19.08
C ARG A 77 -4.24 -14.82 -18.54
N LEU A 78 -4.30 -13.79 -17.69
CA LEU A 78 -5.49 -13.40 -16.93
C LEU A 78 -6.36 -12.33 -17.63
N GLY A 79 -6.05 -11.98 -18.87
CA GLY A 79 -6.76 -10.95 -19.65
C GLY A 79 -5.92 -9.70 -19.85
N SER A 80 -6.59 -8.55 -20.00
CA SER A 80 -5.87 -7.29 -20.22
C SER A 80 -5.12 -6.85 -18.96
N ALA A 81 -3.93 -6.26 -19.12
CA ALA A 81 -3.12 -5.80 -17.99
C ALA A 81 -3.87 -4.82 -17.06
N ILE A 82 -4.68 -3.93 -17.64
CA ILE A 82 -5.51 -2.96 -16.90
C ILE A 82 -6.57 -3.68 -16.08
N GLU A 83 -7.22 -4.71 -16.63
CA GLU A 83 -8.22 -5.49 -15.91
C GLU A 83 -7.59 -6.27 -14.76
N VAL A 84 -6.44 -6.90 -14.99
CA VAL A 84 -5.71 -7.65 -13.95
C VAL A 84 -5.36 -6.72 -12.79
N VAL A 85 -4.71 -5.58 -13.07
CA VAL A 85 -4.31 -4.62 -12.04
C VAL A 85 -5.52 -4.10 -11.25
N ASN A 86 -6.61 -3.74 -11.92
CA ASN A 86 -7.78 -3.22 -11.21
C ASN A 86 -8.55 -4.32 -10.48
N ARG A 87 -8.57 -5.57 -10.98
CA ARG A 87 -9.23 -6.70 -10.31
C ARG A 87 -8.53 -7.03 -9.00
N PHE A 88 -7.21 -7.17 -9.00
CA PHE A 88 -6.43 -7.41 -7.78
C PHE A 88 -6.42 -6.17 -6.87
N GLY A 89 -6.22 -4.97 -7.44
CA GLY A 89 -6.21 -3.71 -6.70
C GLY A 89 -7.51 -3.45 -5.95
N SER A 90 -8.66 -3.82 -6.53
CA SER A 90 -9.98 -3.56 -5.91
C SER A 90 -10.22 -4.34 -4.61
N TYR A 91 -9.42 -5.37 -4.30
CA TYR A 91 -9.46 -6.03 -2.99
C TYR A 91 -8.91 -5.14 -1.86
N PHE A 92 -7.99 -4.23 -2.18
CA PHE A 92 -7.22 -3.46 -1.20
C PHE A 92 -7.57 -1.97 -1.24
N TYR A 93 -7.74 -1.38 -2.43
CA TYR A 93 -7.94 0.05 -2.61
C TYR A 93 -9.13 0.59 -1.83
N GLY A 94 -10.28 -0.10 -1.87
CA GLY A 94 -11.45 0.28 -1.08
C GLY A 94 -11.17 0.35 0.41
N SER A 95 -10.57 -0.70 0.97
CA SER A 95 -10.31 -0.79 2.40
C SER A 95 -9.29 0.27 2.86
N ILE A 96 -8.24 0.51 2.07
CA ILE A 96 -7.26 1.58 2.35
C ILE A 96 -7.93 2.96 2.27
N LEU A 97 -8.74 3.20 1.24
CA LEU A 97 -9.52 4.43 1.10
C LEU A 97 -10.43 4.66 2.31
N GLY A 98 -11.10 3.61 2.80
CA GLY A 98 -11.93 3.68 4.00
C GLY A 98 -11.15 4.06 5.26
N VAL A 99 -9.92 3.55 5.43
CA VAL A 99 -9.05 3.95 6.55
C VAL A 99 -8.68 5.43 6.45
N PHE A 100 -8.27 5.89 5.27
CA PHE A 100 -7.94 7.31 5.06
C PHE A 100 -9.15 8.22 5.26
N ALA A 101 -10.31 7.83 4.73
CA ALA A 101 -11.56 8.55 4.92
C ALA A 101 -11.93 8.65 6.41
N LEU A 102 -11.80 7.55 7.16
CA LEU A 102 -12.02 7.55 8.61
C LEU A 102 -11.08 8.53 9.31
N ALA A 103 -9.78 8.47 9.00
CA ALA A 103 -8.75 9.31 9.62
C ALA A 103 -8.93 10.80 9.32
N ILE A 104 -9.35 11.16 8.10
CA ILE A 104 -9.52 12.56 7.68
C ILE A 104 -10.86 13.13 8.13
N LEU A 105 -11.96 12.38 7.95
CA LEU A 105 -13.32 12.87 8.19
C LEU A 105 -13.75 12.77 9.65
N THR A 106 -13.06 11.95 10.47
CA THR A 106 -13.40 11.73 11.88
C THR A 106 -12.30 12.26 12.79
N PRO A 107 -12.46 13.45 13.40
CA PRO A 107 -11.43 14.06 14.27
C PRO A 107 -11.05 13.21 15.49
N ARG A 108 -11.90 12.25 15.86
CA ARG A 108 -11.72 11.33 16.99
C ARG A 108 -11.30 9.93 16.56
N ALA A 109 -10.92 9.72 15.29
CA ALA A 109 -10.53 8.40 14.77
C ALA A 109 -9.44 7.77 15.66
N THR A 110 -9.66 6.52 16.07
CA THR A 110 -8.70 5.77 16.89
C THR A 110 -7.91 4.77 16.05
N ALA A 111 -6.64 4.54 16.39
CA ALA A 111 -5.81 3.54 15.72
C ALA A 111 -6.44 2.14 15.75
N ARG A 112 -7.11 1.79 16.87
CA ARG A 112 -7.88 0.54 16.99
C ARG A 112 -9.06 0.50 16.02
N GLY A 113 -9.82 1.59 15.88
CA GLY A 113 -10.93 1.67 14.93
C GLY A 113 -10.46 1.51 13.48
N ALA A 114 -9.38 2.20 13.10
CA ALA A 114 -8.77 2.04 11.78
C ALA A 114 -8.28 0.60 11.53
N PHE A 115 -7.59 -0.01 12.49
CA PHE A 115 -7.06 -1.37 12.37
C PHE A 115 -8.15 -2.43 12.23
N TYR A 116 -9.11 -2.48 13.16
CA TYR A 116 -10.19 -3.46 13.10
C TYR A 116 -11.17 -3.17 11.96
N GLY A 117 -11.38 -1.90 11.62
CA GLY A 117 -12.11 -1.49 10.42
C GLY A 117 -11.47 -2.08 9.17
N LEU A 118 -10.15 -1.91 8.98
CA LEU A 118 -9.39 -2.45 7.84
C LEU A 118 -9.58 -3.97 7.71
N ILE A 119 -9.41 -4.72 8.82
CA ILE A 119 -9.58 -6.18 8.82
C ILE A 119 -11.01 -6.57 8.44
N ALA A 120 -12.02 -5.90 9.00
CA ALA A 120 -13.42 -6.16 8.68
C ALA A 120 -13.76 -5.82 7.21
N GLY A 121 -13.21 -4.73 6.69
CA GLY A 121 -13.34 -4.33 5.29
C GLY A 121 -12.76 -5.36 4.33
N MET A 122 -11.52 -5.79 4.57
CA MET A 122 -10.87 -6.82 3.75
C MET A 122 -11.62 -8.16 3.82
N ALA A 123 -12.06 -8.57 5.01
CA ALA A 123 -12.86 -9.79 5.18
C ALA A 123 -14.20 -9.69 4.43
N THR A 124 -14.87 -8.54 4.49
CA THR A 124 -16.14 -8.33 3.79
C THR A 124 -15.95 -8.36 2.27
N VAL A 125 -14.92 -7.70 1.75
CA VAL A 125 -14.60 -7.74 0.32
C VAL A 125 -14.32 -9.17 -0.14
N PHE A 126 -13.56 -9.93 0.65
CA PHE A 126 -13.30 -11.34 0.37
C PHE A 126 -14.59 -12.17 0.34
N LEU A 127 -15.48 -12.01 1.34
CA LEU A 127 -16.77 -12.72 1.35
C LEU A 127 -17.64 -12.33 0.15
N VAL A 128 -17.75 -11.04 -0.14
CA VAL A 128 -18.54 -10.55 -1.28
C VAL A 128 -18.00 -11.09 -2.60
N SER A 129 -16.69 -11.23 -2.74
CA SER A 129 -16.10 -11.80 -3.96
C SER A 129 -16.36 -13.29 -4.14
N GLN A 130 -16.58 -14.04 -3.06
CA GLN A 130 -16.92 -15.47 -3.14
C GLN A 130 -18.42 -15.71 -3.36
N TYR A 131 -19.27 -14.90 -2.71
CA TYR A 131 -20.71 -15.17 -2.66
C TYR A 131 -21.54 -14.34 -3.65
N THR A 132 -20.97 -13.31 -4.29
CA THR A 132 -21.71 -12.39 -5.14
C THR A 132 -21.06 -12.21 -6.51
N SER A 133 -21.86 -12.20 -7.57
CA SER A 133 -21.40 -11.96 -8.94
C SER A 133 -21.41 -10.48 -9.33
N ILE A 134 -21.03 -9.58 -8.42
CA ILE A 134 -20.91 -8.15 -8.73
C ILE A 134 -19.58 -7.85 -9.44
N ALA A 135 -19.55 -6.77 -10.22
CA ALA A 135 -18.33 -6.31 -10.87
C ALA A 135 -17.27 -5.92 -9.82
N PHE A 136 -16.01 -6.29 -10.07
CA PHE A 136 -14.91 -6.12 -9.11
C PHE A 136 -14.67 -4.65 -8.68
N LEU A 137 -15.11 -3.67 -9.48
CA LEU A 137 -15.06 -2.25 -9.09
C LEU A 137 -15.88 -1.96 -7.82
N TRP A 138 -16.98 -2.68 -7.62
CA TRP A 138 -17.84 -2.51 -6.44
C TRP A 138 -17.15 -2.93 -5.13
N TYR A 139 -16.11 -3.76 -5.20
CA TYR A 139 -15.31 -4.12 -4.04
C TYR A 139 -14.66 -2.89 -3.39
N ASN A 140 -14.35 -1.86 -4.19
CA ASN A 140 -13.82 -0.61 -3.64
C ASN A 140 -14.83 0.09 -2.74
N VAL A 141 -16.09 0.18 -3.20
CA VAL A 141 -17.17 0.83 -2.44
C VAL A 141 -17.50 0.02 -1.19
N VAL A 142 -17.65 -1.30 -1.34
CA VAL A 142 -17.93 -2.21 -0.22
C VAL A 142 -16.82 -2.12 0.84
N GLY A 143 -15.56 -2.25 0.42
CA GLY A 143 -14.42 -2.15 1.34
C GLY A 143 -14.38 -0.80 2.05
N ALA A 144 -14.49 0.30 1.32
CA ALA A 144 -14.41 1.65 1.89
C ALA A 144 -15.52 1.91 2.91
N LEU A 145 -16.77 1.56 2.56
CA LEU A 145 -17.91 1.74 3.45
C LEU A 145 -17.81 0.86 4.70
N THR A 146 -17.44 -0.41 4.53
CA THR A 146 -17.29 -1.31 5.68
C THR A 146 -16.21 -0.82 6.63
N VAL A 147 -15.03 -0.45 6.13
CA VAL A 147 -13.96 0.10 7.00
C VAL A 147 -14.43 1.35 7.72
N PHE A 148 -15.08 2.27 7.01
CA PHE A 148 -15.54 3.53 7.59
C PHE A 148 -16.58 3.30 8.68
N VAL A 149 -17.59 2.47 8.42
CA VAL A 149 -18.68 2.17 9.38
C VAL A 149 -18.15 1.41 10.59
N VAL A 150 -17.41 0.31 10.39
CA VAL A 150 -16.86 -0.49 11.49
C VAL A 150 -15.87 0.34 12.30
N GLY A 151 -15.02 1.11 11.62
CA GLY A 151 -14.06 2.00 12.25
C GLY A 151 -14.73 3.07 13.09
N LEU A 152 -15.79 3.71 12.59
CA LEU A 152 -16.60 4.67 13.35
C LEU A 152 -17.24 4.05 14.59
N VAL A 153 -17.84 2.86 14.46
CA VAL A 153 -18.48 2.17 15.58
C VAL A 153 -17.47 1.85 16.67
N ILE A 154 -16.30 1.30 16.31
CA ILE A 154 -15.24 0.96 17.25
C ILE A 154 -14.63 2.22 17.86
N THR A 155 -14.42 3.27 17.08
CA THR A 155 -13.95 4.57 17.57
C THR A 155 -14.93 5.19 18.56
N ALA A 156 -16.24 5.15 18.28
CA ALA A 156 -17.27 5.64 19.18
C ALA A 156 -17.33 4.83 20.49
N ALA A 157 -17.25 3.49 20.38
CA ALA A 157 -17.25 2.59 21.54
C ALA A 157 -15.96 2.70 22.38
N SER A 158 -14.84 3.08 21.77
CA SER A 158 -13.55 3.25 22.47
C SER A 158 -13.38 4.63 23.14
N GLY A 159 -14.38 5.51 23.06
CA GLY A 159 -14.53 6.67 23.95
C GLY A 159 -13.27 7.51 24.14
N GLY A 160 -12.94 8.37 23.18
CA GLY A 160 -12.29 9.64 23.48
C GLY A 160 -10.92 9.63 24.18
N THR A 161 -10.06 8.62 24.00
CA THR A 161 -8.62 8.80 24.26
C THR A 161 -7.98 9.57 23.09
N GLY A 162 -8.48 10.79 22.86
CA GLY A 162 -7.74 11.79 22.11
C GLY A 162 -6.47 12.05 22.89
N GLU A 163 -5.33 11.73 22.29
CA GLU A 163 -4.01 12.17 22.72
C GLU A 163 -3.88 13.70 22.56
N ALA A 164 -4.80 14.48 23.14
CA ALA A 164 -4.75 15.93 23.20
C ALA A 164 -3.75 16.43 24.28
N GLY A 165 -2.74 15.64 24.62
CA GLY A 165 -1.93 15.81 25.84
C GLY A 165 -0.42 15.68 25.69
N ARG A 166 0.14 15.49 24.49
CA ARG A 166 1.60 15.53 24.32
C ARG A 166 2.06 16.92 23.89
N ARG A 167 1.84 17.91 24.78
CA ARG A 167 2.67 19.12 24.77
C ARG A 167 4.10 18.65 25.11
N PRO A 168 5.12 18.87 24.26
CA PRO A 168 6.48 18.76 24.74
C PRO A 168 6.63 19.78 25.88
N GLY A 169 6.94 19.26 27.07
CA GLY A 169 7.19 20.05 28.27
C GLY A 169 8.22 21.14 27.98
N GLY A 170 8.00 22.29 28.62
CA GLY A 170 8.81 23.49 28.47
C GLY A 170 10.30 23.19 28.49
N VAL A 171 10.98 23.62 27.44
CA VAL A 171 12.41 23.87 27.50
C VAL A 171 12.57 24.99 28.52
N GLY A 172 13.08 24.63 29.69
CA GLY A 172 13.49 25.59 30.70
C GLY A 172 14.52 26.51 30.10
N GLU A 173 14.12 27.75 29.90
CA GLU A 173 14.99 28.87 29.58
C GLU A 173 15.79 29.22 30.83
N PRO A 174 17.13 29.17 30.83
CA PRO A 174 17.91 29.84 31.84
C PRO A 174 18.14 31.28 31.39
N ALA A 175 17.57 32.22 32.15
CA ALA A 175 17.95 33.64 32.15
C ALA A 175 18.20 34.07 33.60
N PRO A 176 18.98 35.12 33.87
CA PRO A 176 20.12 35.68 33.14
C PRO A 176 21.49 35.31 33.76
#